data_AF-A0A943XMT5-F1
#
_entry.id   AF-A0A943XMT5-F1
#
_cell.length_a   1.000
_cell.length_b   1.000
_cell.length_c   1.000
_cell.angle_alpha   90.00
_cell.angle_beta   90.00
_cell.angle_gamma   90.00
#
_symmetry.space_group_name_H-M   'P 1'
#
loop_
_entity.id
_entity.type
_entity.pdbx_description
1 polymer ?
#
loop_
_entity_poly.entity_id
_entity_poly.type
_entity_poly.pdbx_seq_one_letter_code
_entity_poly.pdbx_strand_id
1 'polypeptide(L)'
;MGTGPTAQSETAHSGTVPVANCPRCQLGDCPRCLIVIACVSIASNIAEGSKRPDAYFRRFLSYSLGSLAKLDTQLVIAEMQGYAPYTHEMKSRIIGLMAAIRKFVAALRK
;
A
#
# COMPACT_ATOMS: atom_id res chain seq x y z
N MET A 1 -25.91 -24.82 -46.33
CA MET A 1 -26.38 -23.50 -45.86
C MET A 1 -26.84 -23.66 -44.42
N GLY A 2 -26.25 -22.91 -43.49
CA GLY A 2 -26.78 -22.72 -42.13
C GLY A 2 -26.22 -23.61 -41.02
N THR A 3 -24.91 -23.59 -40.77
CA THR A 3 -24.37 -23.93 -39.45
C THR A 3 -24.68 -22.78 -38.49
N GLY A 4 -25.64 -22.96 -37.57
CA GLY A 4 -25.87 -22.02 -36.47
C GLY A 4 -24.78 -22.18 -35.40
N PRO A 5 -24.25 -21.08 -34.83
CA PRO A 5 -23.22 -21.21 -33.80
C PRO A 5 -23.87 -21.68 -32.49
N THR A 6 -23.37 -22.80 -32.00
CA THR A 6 -23.60 -23.32 -30.66
C THR A 6 -23.13 -22.28 -29.62
N ALA A 7 -24.03 -21.96 -28.70
CA ALA A 7 -23.76 -21.12 -27.55
C ALA A 7 -22.53 -21.64 -26.80
N GLN A 8 -21.46 -20.84 -26.79
CA GLN A 8 -20.32 -21.10 -25.94
C GLN A 8 -20.74 -20.85 -24.49
N SER A 9 -20.68 -21.91 -23.70
CA SER A 9 -20.72 -21.87 -22.25
C SER A 9 -19.62 -20.92 -21.75
N GLU A 10 -20.02 -19.79 -21.17
CA GLU A 10 -19.15 -18.94 -20.38
C GLU A 10 -18.66 -19.75 -19.18
N THR A 11 -17.46 -20.33 -19.32
CA THR A 11 -16.71 -20.86 -18.20
C THR A 11 -16.28 -19.68 -17.35
N ALA A 12 -16.70 -19.66 -16.08
CA ALA A 12 -16.22 -18.75 -15.06
C ALA A 12 -14.71 -18.96 -14.88
N HIS A 13 -13.91 -18.27 -15.69
CA HIS A 13 -12.49 -18.15 -15.49
C HIS A 13 -12.25 -17.09 -14.41
N SER A 14 -11.81 -17.57 -13.24
CA SER A 14 -10.94 -16.89 -12.28
C SER A 14 -10.70 -15.41 -12.61
N GLY A 15 -11.54 -14.54 -12.04
CA GLY A 15 -11.61 -13.12 -12.38
C GLY A 15 -10.39 -12.30 -11.92
N THR A 16 -9.24 -12.49 -12.57
CA THR A 16 -8.17 -11.49 -12.56
C THR A 16 -8.55 -10.41 -13.56
N VAL A 17 -9.16 -9.32 -13.08
CA VAL A 17 -9.35 -8.11 -13.89
C VAL A 17 -7.97 -7.65 -14.39
N PRO A 18 -7.75 -7.47 -15.71
CA PRO A 18 -6.47 -7.04 -16.23
C PRO A 18 -6.03 -5.72 -15.59
N VAL A 19 -4.84 -5.73 -14.98
CA VAL A 19 -4.22 -4.65 -14.22
C VAL A 19 -4.18 -3.30 -14.96
N ALA A 20 -4.22 -3.33 -16.29
CA ALA A 20 -4.08 -2.17 -17.16
C ALA A 20 -5.35 -1.31 -17.29
N ASN A 21 -6.54 -1.80 -16.92
CA ASN A 21 -7.81 -1.12 -17.23
C ASN A 21 -8.62 -0.69 -16.01
N CYS A 22 -7.97 -0.44 -14.86
CA CYS A 22 -8.67 0.04 -13.67
C CYS A 22 -9.10 1.52 -13.85
N PRO A 23 -10.41 1.84 -13.93
CA PRO A 23 -10.88 3.21 -14.11
C PRO A 23 -10.49 4.15 -12.96
N ARG A 24 -10.12 3.61 -11.78
CA ARG A 24 -9.64 4.40 -10.63
C ARG A 24 -8.19 4.88 -10.75
N CYS A 25 -7.39 4.33 -11.68
CA CYS A 25 -6.02 4.79 -11.90
C CYS A 25 -5.96 6.25 -12.38
N GLN A 26 -6.99 6.74 -13.09
CA GLN A 26 -7.02 8.11 -13.61
C GLN A 26 -7.14 9.19 -12.52
N LEU A 27 -7.62 8.83 -11.32
CA LEU A 27 -7.83 9.74 -10.20
C LEU A 27 -6.75 9.60 -9.10
N GLY A 28 -5.86 8.62 -9.19
CA GLY A 28 -4.88 8.32 -8.14
C GLY A 28 -5.45 7.60 -6.91
N ASP A 29 -6.75 7.28 -6.91
CA ASP A 29 -7.47 6.66 -5.79
C ASP A 29 -7.47 5.12 -5.82
N CYS A 30 -6.77 4.50 -6.77
CA CYS A 30 -6.66 3.05 -6.80
C CYS A 30 -5.67 2.55 -5.73
N PRO A 31 -5.92 1.37 -5.12
CA PRO A 31 -5.02 0.79 -4.11
C PRO A 31 -3.56 0.73 -4.57
N ARG A 32 -3.33 0.47 -5.86
CA ARG A 32 -1.99 0.46 -6.48
C ARG A 32 -1.26 1.81 -6.34
N CYS A 33 -1.87 2.92 -6.75
CA CYS A 33 -1.26 4.24 -6.64
C CYS A 33 -1.10 4.66 -5.18
N LEU A 34 -2.10 4.35 -4.34
CA LEU A 34 -2.06 4.66 -2.91
C LEU A 34 -0.94 3.92 -2.17
N ILE A 35 -0.65 2.67 -2.53
CA ILE A 35 0.49 1.90 -2.02
C ILE A 35 1.81 2.60 -2.36
N VAL A 36 2.01 2.98 -3.63
CA VAL A 36 3.24 3.67 -4.07
C VAL A 36 3.42 5.00 -3.35
N ILE A 37 2.35 5.81 -3.28
CA ILE A 37 2.37 7.10 -2.57
C ILE A 37 2.72 6.89 -1.09
N ALA A 38 2.14 5.88 -0.43
CA ALA A 38 2.43 5.58 0.96
C ALA A 38 3.91 5.20 1.15
N CYS A 39 4.45 4.30 0.32
CA CYS A 39 5.87 3.89 0.37
C CYS A 39 6.83 5.08 0.21
N VAL A 40 6.62 5.91 -0.81
CA VAL A 40 7.45 7.11 -1.04
C VAL A 40 7.34 8.08 0.13
N SER A 41 6.12 8.33 0.62
CA SER A 41 5.86 9.22 1.75
C SER A 41 6.57 8.78 3.04
N ILE A 42 6.65 7.48 3.32
CA ILE A 42 7.35 6.95 4.51
C ILE A 42 8.82 7.38 4.47
N ALA A 43 9.52 7.10 3.36
CA ALA A 43 10.94 7.39 3.20
C ALA A 43 11.22 8.90 3.14
N SER A 44 10.41 9.65 2.38
CA SER A 44 10.54 11.11 2.25
C SER A 44 10.40 11.83 3.59
N ASN A 45 9.40 11.46 4.40
CA ASN A 45 9.22 12.06 5.72
C ASN A 45 10.40 11.77 6.66
N ILE A 46 10.94 10.53 6.66
CA ILE A 46 12.12 10.19 7.47
C ILE A 46 13.32 11.03 7.03
N ALA A 47 13.60 11.08 5.73
CA ALA A 47 14.75 11.78 5.17
C ALA A 47 14.67 13.31 5.31
N GLU A 48 13.48 13.89 5.19
CA GLU A 48 13.29 15.31 5.44
C GLU A 48 13.39 15.63 6.94
N GLY A 49 12.71 14.84 7.77
CA GLY A 49 12.68 15.01 9.21
C GLY A 49 14.06 14.90 9.85
N SER A 50 14.93 14.02 9.35
CA SER A 50 16.28 13.82 9.88
C SER A 50 17.19 15.05 9.73
N LYS A 51 16.80 16.03 8.91
CA LYS A 51 17.51 17.31 8.74
C LYS A 51 16.90 18.43 9.59
N ARG A 52 15.95 18.12 10.46
CA ARG A 52 15.26 19.07 11.35
C ARG A 52 15.63 18.79 12.81
N PRO A 53 15.45 19.77 13.71
CA PRO A 53 15.59 19.54 15.15
C PRO A 53 14.63 18.45 15.65
N ASP A 54 14.99 17.79 16.75
CA ASP A 54 14.26 16.61 17.28
C ASP A 54 12.77 16.84 17.52
N ALA A 55 12.37 18.06 17.88
CA ALA A 55 10.96 18.43 18.01
C ALA A 55 10.19 18.27 16.69
N TYR A 56 10.78 18.72 15.58
CA TYR A 56 10.20 18.59 14.25
C TYR A 56 10.40 17.18 13.69
N PHE A 57 11.56 16.55 13.92
CA PHE A 57 11.81 15.20 13.43
C PHE A 57 10.76 14.21 13.96
N ARG A 58 10.38 14.31 15.25
CA ARG A 58 9.28 13.52 15.82
C ARG A 58 7.96 13.67 15.07
N ARG A 59 7.64 14.87 14.57
CA ARG A 59 6.44 15.13 13.78
C ARG A 59 6.53 14.43 12.41
N PHE A 60 7.66 14.52 11.73
CA PHE A 60 7.91 13.80 10.48
C PHE A 60 7.82 12.27 10.66
N LEU A 61 8.40 11.72 11.73
CA LEU A 61 8.28 10.29 12.05
C LEU A 61 6.83 9.88 12.32
N SER A 62 6.01 10.76 12.90
CA SER A 62 4.57 10.53 13.09
C SER A 62 3.83 10.47 11.75
N TYR A 63 4.22 11.29 10.77
CA TYR A 63 3.69 11.19 9.41
C TYR A 63 4.09 9.87 8.74
N SER A 64 5.34 9.43 8.88
CA SER A 64 5.78 8.11 8.40
C SER A 64 4.98 6.96 9.03
N LEU A 65 4.63 7.04 10.31
CA LEU A 65 3.74 6.07 10.96
C LEU A 65 2.33 6.07 10.37
N GLY A 66 1.77 7.24 10.07
CA GLY A 66 0.49 7.36 9.37
C GLY A 66 0.52 6.73 7.97
N SER A 67 1.58 6.99 7.20
CA SER A 67 1.76 6.39 5.88
C SER A 67 1.98 4.87 5.93
N LEU A 68 2.66 4.34 6.97
CA LEU A 68 2.73 2.90 7.20
C LEU A 68 1.36 2.27 7.49
N ALA A 69 0.53 2.93 8.29
CA ALA A 69 -0.83 2.44 8.57
C ALA A 69 -1.71 2.43 7.32
N LYS A 70 -1.56 3.45 6.47
CA LYS A 70 -2.20 3.49 5.15
C LYS A 70 -1.70 2.35 4.24
N LEU A 71 -0.39 2.12 4.19
CA LEU A 71 0.21 1.05 3.38
C LEU A 71 -0.34 -0.33 3.79
N ASP A 72 -0.35 -0.63 5.08
CA ASP A 72 -0.91 -1.88 5.64
C ASP A 72 -2.37 -2.07 5.19
N THR A 73 -3.20 -1.06 5.42
CA THR A 73 -4.62 -1.07 5.03
C THR A 73 -4.81 -1.29 3.52
N GLN A 74 -4.03 -0.61 2.68
CA GLN A 74 -4.15 -0.74 1.22
C GLN A 74 -3.65 -2.10 0.72
N LEU A 75 -2.68 -2.72 1.38
CA LEU A 75 -2.23 -4.08 1.06
C LEU A 75 -3.30 -5.12 1.42
N VAL A 76 -3.99 -4.96 2.55
CA VAL A 76 -5.17 -5.79 2.88
C VAL A 76 -6.25 -5.66 1.80
N ILE A 77 -6.59 -4.44 1.40
CA ILE A 77 -7.58 -4.20 0.34
C ILE A 77 -7.12 -4.82 -1.00
N ALA A 78 -5.84 -4.66 -1.35
CA ALA A 78 -5.29 -5.23 -2.58
C ALA A 78 -5.35 -6.76 -2.59
N GLU A 79 -5.09 -7.41 -1.46
CA GLU A 79 -5.24 -8.86 -1.29
C GLU A 79 -6.69 -9.31 -1.44
N MET A 80 -7.63 -8.63 -0.75
CA MET A 80 -9.06 -8.93 -0.83
C MET A 80 -9.64 -8.77 -2.25
N GLN A 81 -9.09 -7.86 -3.04
CA GLN A 81 -9.52 -7.62 -4.43
C GLN A 81 -8.75 -8.46 -5.46
N GLY A 82 -7.82 -9.32 -5.02
CA GLY A 82 -7.01 -10.14 -5.91
C GLY A 82 -5.98 -9.35 -6.73
N TYR A 83 -5.62 -8.13 -6.31
CA TYR A 83 -4.63 -7.29 -6.99
C TYR A 83 -3.18 -7.66 -6.67
N ALA A 84 -2.90 -8.06 -5.43
CA ALA A 84 -1.57 -8.48 -4.98
C ALA A 84 -1.66 -9.28 -3.68
N PRO A 85 -0.81 -10.30 -3.45
CA PRO A 85 -0.78 -11.01 -2.18
C PRO A 85 -0.21 -10.13 -1.07
N TYR A 86 -0.75 -10.25 0.15
CA TYR A 86 -0.22 -9.56 1.33
C TYR A 86 0.32 -10.56 2.36
N THR A 87 1.55 -11.00 2.10
CA THR A 87 2.17 -12.10 2.83
C THR A 87 2.42 -11.80 4.30
N HIS A 88 2.52 -12.85 5.12
CA HIS A 88 2.88 -12.74 6.53
C HIS A 88 4.24 -12.05 6.73
N GLU A 89 5.22 -12.28 5.84
CA GLU A 89 6.51 -11.60 5.89
C GLU A 89 6.36 -10.08 5.71
N MET A 90 5.55 -9.64 4.74
CA MET A 90 5.27 -8.22 4.52
C MET A 90 4.58 -7.59 5.74
N LYS A 91 3.58 -8.27 6.32
CA LYS A 91 2.91 -7.87 7.57
C LYS A 91 3.93 -7.68 8.70
N SER A 92 4.76 -8.70 8.92
CA SER A 92 5.80 -8.68 9.95
C SER A 92 6.79 -7.52 9.77
N ARG A 93 7.24 -7.27 8.54
CA ARG A 93 8.15 -6.15 8.23
C ARG A 93 7.52 -4.79 8.49
N ILE A 94 6.26 -4.60 8.11
CA ILE A 94 5.53 -3.34 8.37
C ILE A 94 5.37 -3.10 9.87
N ILE A 95 4.92 -4.12 10.62
CA ILE A 95 4.76 -4.05 12.08
C ILE A 95 6.11 -3.77 12.75
N GLY A 96 7.17 -4.47 12.33
CA GLY A 96 8.53 -4.27 12.83
C GLY A 96 9.03 -2.84 12.58
N LEU A 97 8.79 -2.28 11.40
CA LEU A 97 9.17 -0.91 11.08
C LEU A 97 8.37 0.11 11.90
N MET A 98 7.06 -0.09 12.10
CA MET A 98 6.26 0.75 12.98
C MET A 98 6.81 0.74 14.41
N ALA A 99 7.16 -0.44 14.93
CA ALA A 99 7.74 -0.59 16.26
C ALA A 99 9.10 0.11 16.37
N ALA A 100 9.96 -0.04 15.36
CA ALA A 100 11.27 0.62 15.30
C ALA A 100 11.13 2.15 15.30
N ILE A 101 10.25 2.71 14.48
CA ILE A 101 10.00 4.16 14.43
C ILE A 101 9.46 4.65 15.78
N ARG A 102 8.49 3.95 16.39
CA ARG A 102 7.95 4.32 17.72
C ARG A 102 9.04 4.33 18.79
N LYS A 103 9.91 3.31 18.80
CA LYS A 103 11.05 3.24 19.74
C LYS A 103 12.02 4.38 19.50
N PHE A 104 12.28 4.74 18.24
CA PHE A 104 13.15 5.85 17.91
C PHE A 104 12.57 7.21 18.30
N VAL A 105 11.28 7.45 18.04
CA VAL A 105 10.55 8.64 18.52
C VAL A 105 10.65 8.78 20.04
N ALA A 106 10.54 7.67 20.78
CA ALA A 106 10.69 7.68 22.24
C ALA A 106 12.12 8.01 22.69
N ALA A 107 13.13 7.59 21.93
CA ALA A 107 14.54 7.91 22.21
C ALA A 107 14.85 9.39 22.01
N LEU A 108 14.22 10.06 21.02
CA LEU A 108 14.34 11.50 20.77
C LEU A 108 13.65 12.40 21.81
N ARG A 109 13.01 11.83 22.84
CA ARG A 109 12.39 12.58 23.94
C ARG A 109 13.35 12.85 25.11
N LYS A 110 14.56 12.31 25.05
CA LYS A 110 15.66 12.60 25.99
C LYS A 110 16.48 13.76 25.45
#